data_AF-A0A2T8WJK8-F1
#
_entry.id   AF-A0A2T8WJK8-F1
#
_cell.length_a   1.000
_cell.length_b   1.000
_cell.length_c   1.000
_cell.angle_alpha   90.00
_cell.angle_beta   90.00
_cell.angle_gamma   90.00
#
_symmetry.space_group_name_H-M   'P 1'
#
loop_
_entity.id
_entity.type
_entity.pdbx_description
1 polymer ?
#
loop_
_entity_poly.entity_id
_entity_poly.type
_entity_poly.pdbx_seq_one_letter_code
_entity_poly.pdbx_strand_id
1 'polypeptide(L)'
;MSNIDKQALREAAEKATRGPWEMERENIWFTDEDGYTKHLAYVQQGDDVDDKQDHYNTAFIAAANPATMLALLDENLQLQREKDATEAVALALRDDMRQAREKLEAAERSMAEQSAIVAAAEKLVRCKGRYHSELNYRTLAKLFGVITPDLPPLVHENVHYADAAEVEITALRQRIAELEARTVNLSKLSVGEVMHLSGFSRDYAEGWCAGNDNAIHEIRTAGIKVKGE
;
A
#
# COMPACT_ATOMS: atom_id res chain seq x y z
N MET A 1 34.09 -5.42 -23.46
CA MET A 1 34.17 -4.70 -24.74
C MET A 1 35.55 -4.94 -25.31
N SER A 2 35.70 -5.25 -26.60
CA SER A 2 37.04 -5.39 -27.18
C SER A 2 37.77 -4.06 -27.09
N ASN A 3 39.06 -4.10 -26.77
CA ASN A 3 39.92 -2.91 -26.65
C ASN A 3 40.38 -2.39 -28.03
N ILE A 4 39.53 -2.54 -29.05
CA ILE A 4 39.86 -2.15 -30.43
C ILE A 4 39.56 -0.66 -30.58
N ASP A 5 40.59 0.10 -30.94
CA ASP A 5 40.43 1.49 -31.35
C ASP A 5 39.82 1.56 -32.76
N LYS A 6 38.49 1.70 -32.80
CA LYS A 6 37.72 1.77 -34.04
C LYS A 6 38.00 3.04 -34.85
N GLN A 7 38.43 4.12 -34.19
CA GLN A 7 38.72 5.38 -34.87
C GLN A 7 40.07 5.27 -35.58
N ALA A 8 41.09 4.76 -34.89
CA ALA A 8 42.38 4.47 -35.51
C ALA A 8 42.23 3.48 -36.68
N LEU A 9 41.37 2.45 -36.54
CA LEU A 9 41.11 1.48 -37.60
C LEU A 9 40.41 2.11 -38.81
N ARG A 10 39.44 3.02 -38.59
CA ARG A 10 38.79 3.79 -39.66
C ARG A 10 39.80 4.65 -40.42
N GLU A 11 40.64 5.40 -39.70
CA GLU A 11 41.66 6.26 -40.30
C GLU A 11 42.69 5.45 -41.11
N ALA A 12 43.06 4.26 -40.64
CA ALA A 12 43.95 3.36 -41.36
C ALA A 12 43.29 2.87 -42.67
N ALA A 13 42.00 2.50 -42.62
CA ALA A 13 41.25 2.07 -43.80
C ALA A 13 41.06 3.21 -44.82
N GLU A 14 40.73 4.43 -44.38
CA GLU A 14 40.57 5.59 -45.26
C GLU A 14 41.86 5.99 -46.00
N LYS A 15 43.03 5.78 -45.36
CA LYS A 15 44.34 6.06 -45.96
C LYS A 15 44.83 4.96 -46.91
N ALA A 16 44.32 3.74 -46.77
CA ALA A 16 44.69 2.62 -47.60
C ALA A 16 44.02 2.67 -48.98
N THR A 17 44.50 1.86 -49.93
CA THR A 17 43.91 1.83 -51.27
C THR A 17 42.47 1.32 -51.20
N ARG A 18 41.52 2.09 -51.76
CA ARG A 18 40.11 1.70 -51.79
C ARG A 18 39.89 0.34 -52.45
N GLY A 19 38.92 -0.40 -51.92
CA GLY A 19 38.46 -1.66 -52.51
C GLY A 19 37.45 -1.47 -53.66
N PRO A 20 36.92 -2.57 -54.23
CA PRO A 20 37.18 -3.95 -53.83
C PRO A 20 38.61 -4.39 -54.22
N TRP A 21 39.22 -5.21 -53.38
CA TRP A 21 40.46 -5.90 -53.73
C TRP A 21 40.10 -7.30 -54.23
N GLU A 22 40.76 -7.72 -55.29
CA GLU A 22 40.69 -9.06 -55.84
C GLU A 22 42.02 -9.79 -55.62
N MET A 23 41.99 -11.11 -55.75
CA MET A 23 43.20 -11.91 -55.68
C MET A 23 43.23 -12.98 -56.76
N GLU A 24 44.44 -13.23 -57.25
CA GLU A 24 44.75 -14.39 -58.08
C GLU A 24 46.05 -15.00 -57.56
N ARG A 25 45.96 -16.25 -57.06
CA ARG A 25 47.07 -16.93 -56.37
C ARG A 25 47.59 -16.07 -55.22
N GLU A 26 48.88 -15.76 -55.22
CA GLU A 26 49.61 -14.98 -54.20
C GLU A 26 49.50 -13.45 -54.42
N ASN A 27 48.79 -13.00 -55.46
CA ASN A 27 48.77 -11.59 -55.84
C ASN A 27 47.42 -10.93 -55.51
N ILE A 28 47.46 -9.82 -54.78
CA ILE A 28 46.31 -8.97 -54.46
C ILE A 28 46.38 -7.70 -55.31
N TRP A 29 45.26 -7.35 -55.95
CA TRP A 29 45.17 -6.22 -56.88
C TRP A 29 43.79 -5.55 -56.83
N PHE A 30 43.65 -4.41 -57.49
CA PHE A 30 42.34 -3.78 -57.73
C PHE A 30 42.30 -3.15 -59.14
N THR A 31 41.11 -2.94 -59.67
CA THR A 31 40.89 -2.15 -60.89
C THR A 31 40.54 -0.72 -60.52
N ASP A 32 41.23 0.27 -61.09
CA ASP A 32 40.88 1.68 -60.89
C ASP A 32 39.69 2.11 -61.77
N GLU A 33 39.26 3.38 -61.61
CA GLU A 33 38.11 3.93 -62.35
C GLU A 33 38.31 3.95 -63.86
N ASP A 34 39.56 3.94 -64.33
CA ASP A 34 39.93 3.95 -65.74
C ASP A 34 40.02 2.52 -66.32
N GLY A 35 39.78 1.49 -65.50
CA GLY A 35 39.81 0.09 -65.92
C GLY A 35 41.19 -0.56 -65.85
N TYR A 36 42.19 0.10 -65.26
CA TYR A 36 43.54 -0.45 -65.15
C TYR A 36 43.73 -1.29 -63.88
N THR A 37 44.30 -2.48 -64.06
CA THR A 37 44.69 -3.35 -62.93
C THR A 37 45.96 -2.82 -62.27
N LYS A 38 45.88 -2.63 -60.95
CA LYS A 38 46.99 -2.19 -60.11
C LYS A 38 47.26 -3.24 -59.03
N HIS A 39 48.47 -3.78 -59.05
CA HIS A 39 48.93 -4.72 -58.03
C HIS A 39 49.22 -4.00 -56.71
N LEU A 40 48.73 -4.56 -55.62
CA LEU A 40 48.82 -3.99 -54.28
C LEU A 40 49.85 -4.73 -53.43
N ALA A 41 49.80 -6.05 -53.42
CA ALA A 41 50.66 -6.87 -52.60
C ALA A 41 50.89 -8.25 -53.24
N TYR A 42 52.09 -8.79 -52.97
CA TYR A 42 52.38 -10.20 -53.19
C TYR A 42 52.51 -10.86 -51.81
N VAL A 43 51.60 -11.79 -51.51
CA VAL A 43 51.58 -12.52 -50.24
C VAL A 43 52.41 -13.78 -50.44
N GLN A 44 53.57 -13.83 -49.77
CA GLN A 44 54.44 -14.99 -49.86
C GLN A 44 53.97 -16.08 -48.89
N GLN A 45 53.86 -17.31 -49.39
CA GLN A 45 53.63 -18.49 -48.57
C GLN A 45 54.73 -18.66 -47.52
N GLY A 46 54.32 -18.88 -46.27
CA GLY A 46 55.24 -19.22 -45.18
C GLY A 46 55.64 -20.69 -45.21
N ASP A 47 56.84 -20.99 -44.72
CA ASP A 47 57.42 -22.36 -44.74
C ASP A 47 56.53 -23.42 -44.05
N ASP A 48 55.74 -23.01 -43.06
CA ASP A 48 54.85 -23.88 -42.27
C ASP A 48 53.37 -23.82 -42.73
N VAL A 49 53.07 -23.19 -43.87
CA VAL A 49 51.72 -23.00 -44.40
C VAL A 49 51.55 -23.78 -45.69
N ASP A 50 50.52 -24.63 -45.81
CA ASP A 50 50.27 -25.35 -47.06
C ASP A 50 49.62 -24.46 -48.14
N ASP A 51 49.67 -24.90 -49.41
CA ASP A 51 49.18 -24.11 -50.57
C ASP A 51 47.70 -23.71 -50.43
N LYS A 52 46.91 -24.51 -49.71
CA LYS A 52 45.48 -24.27 -49.52
C LYS A 52 45.25 -23.21 -48.43
N GLN A 53 46.01 -23.27 -47.34
CA GLN A 53 45.99 -22.26 -46.29
C GLN A 53 46.50 -20.92 -46.81
N ASP A 54 47.57 -20.92 -47.62
CA ASP A 54 48.09 -19.70 -48.25
C ASP A 54 47.02 -19.02 -49.13
N HIS A 55 46.38 -19.80 -50.00
CA HIS A 55 45.27 -19.33 -50.81
C HIS A 55 44.16 -18.68 -49.97
N TYR A 56 43.75 -19.32 -48.86
CA TYR A 56 42.71 -18.76 -47.99
C TYR A 56 43.15 -17.54 -47.20
N ASN A 57 44.42 -17.45 -46.80
CA ASN A 57 44.95 -16.27 -46.14
C ASN A 57 44.95 -15.07 -47.09
N THR A 58 45.42 -15.27 -48.33
CA THR A 58 45.40 -14.24 -49.37
C THR A 58 43.97 -13.84 -49.72
N ALA A 59 43.05 -14.80 -49.83
CA ALA A 59 41.62 -14.56 -50.00
C ALA A 59 41.04 -13.70 -48.87
N PHE A 60 41.37 -14.04 -47.63
CA PHE A 60 40.90 -13.33 -46.45
C PHE A 60 41.41 -11.88 -46.42
N ILE A 61 42.68 -11.65 -46.73
CA ILE A 61 43.25 -10.29 -46.78
C ILE A 61 42.55 -9.46 -47.87
N ALA A 62 42.34 -10.02 -49.06
CA ALA A 62 41.62 -9.34 -50.15
C ALA A 62 40.15 -9.05 -49.78
N ALA A 63 39.48 -9.98 -49.09
CA ALA A 63 38.12 -9.78 -48.61
C ALA A 63 38.05 -8.75 -47.46
N ALA A 64 39.01 -8.77 -46.52
CA ALA A 64 39.15 -7.84 -45.40
C ALA A 64 39.85 -6.52 -45.82
N ASN A 65 39.59 -6.09 -47.04
CA ASN A 65 40.11 -4.83 -47.58
C ASN A 65 39.51 -3.59 -46.88
N PRO A 66 40.05 -2.39 -47.14
CA PRO A 66 39.58 -1.16 -46.52
C PRO A 66 38.10 -0.86 -46.74
N ALA A 67 37.53 -1.18 -47.91
CA ALA A 67 36.11 -0.93 -48.18
C ALA A 67 35.21 -1.82 -47.30
N THR A 68 35.54 -3.10 -47.17
CA THR A 68 34.84 -4.02 -46.26
C THR A 68 34.97 -3.57 -44.80
N MET A 69 36.17 -3.16 -44.38
CA MET A 69 36.39 -2.68 -43.00
C MET A 69 35.55 -1.43 -42.68
N LEU A 70 35.51 -0.45 -43.59
CA LEU A 70 34.70 0.76 -43.42
C LEU A 70 33.21 0.42 -43.35
N ALA A 71 32.71 -0.44 -44.24
CA ALA A 71 31.32 -0.89 -44.22
C ALA A 71 30.95 -1.55 -42.87
N LEU A 72 31.79 -2.45 -42.36
CA LEU A 72 31.58 -3.09 -41.05
C LEU A 72 31.63 -2.10 -39.88
N LEU A 73 32.52 -1.09 -39.93
CA LEU A 73 32.60 -0.05 -38.92
C LEU A 73 31.37 0.87 -38.93
N ASP A 74 30.80 1.12 -40.10
CA ASP A 74 29.57 1.91 -40.25
C ASP A 74 28.34 1.13 -39.79
N GLU A 75 28.22 -0.15 -40.15
CA GLU A 75 27.20 -1.05 -39.60
C GLU A 75 27.31 -1.14 -38.07
N ASN A 76 28.52 -1.25 -37.53
CA ASN A 76 28.72 -1.29 -36.08
C ASN A 76 28.29 0.01 -35.38
N LEU A 77 28.59 1.15 -36.00
CA LEU A 77 28.14 2.46 -35.50
C LEU A 77 26.62 2.58 -35.56
N GLN A 78 25.99 2.10 -36.64
CA GLN A 78 24.55 2.08 -36.79
C GLN A 78 23.88 1.19 -35.73
N LEU A 79 24.39 -0.03 -35.52
CA LEU A 79 23.91 -0.94 -34.48
C LEU A 79 24.04 -0.34 -33.07
N GLN A 80 25.12 0.39 -32.81
CA GLN A 80 25.31 1.07 -31.53
C GLN A 80 24.24 2.16 -31.33
N ARG A 81 23.95 2.97 -32.37
CA ARG A 81 22.89 3.99 -32.32
C ARG A 81 21.51 3.38 -32.13
N GLU A 82 21.20 2.29 -32.82
CA GLU A 82 19.93 1.58 -32.68
C GLU A 82 19.75 0.95 -31.29
N LYS A 83 20.82 0.40 -30.73
CA LYS A 83 20.84 -0.09 -29.36
C LYS A 83 20.55 1.04 -28.38
N ASP A 84 21.25 2.17 -28.49
CA ASP A 84 21.09 3.31 -27.59
C ASP A 84 19.68 3.93 -27.72
N ALA A 85 19.13 4.00 -28.93
CA ALA A 85 17.74 4.43 -29.17
C ALA A 85 16.72 3.46 -28.55
N THR A 86 16.93 2.16 -28.70
CA THR A 86 16.06 1.13 -28.11
C THR A 86 16.09 1.20 -26.58
N GLU A 87 17.27 1.41 -26.01
CA GLU A 87 17.44 1.58 -24.56
C GLU A 87 16.71 2.84 -24.05
N ALA A 88 16.81 3.96 -24.77
CA ALA A 88 16.08 5.17 -24.44
C ALA A 88 14.56 4.97 -24.48
N VAL A 89 14.03 4.28 -25.49
CA VAL A 89 12.60 3.94 -25.60
C VAL A 89 12.17 3.02 -24.46
N ALA A 90 12.99 2.02 -24.11
CA ALA A 90 12.69 1.10 -23.01
C ALA A 90 12.65 1.80 -21.65
N LEU A 91 13.51 2.81 -21.43
CA LEU A 91 13.48 3.64 -20.22
C LEU A 91 12.22 4.50 -20.17
N ALA A 92 11.86 5.18 -21.25
CA ALA A 92 10.63 5.98 -21.32
C ALA A 92 9.39 5.13 -21.05
N LEU A 93 9.29 3.95 -21.70
CA LEU A 93 8.17 3.03 -21.48
C LEU A 93 8.09 2.54 -20.03
N ARG A 94 9.23 2.31 -19.37
CA ARG A 94 9.26 1.91 -17.96
C ARG A 94 8.69 3.00 -17.06
N ASP A 95 8.99 4.26 -17.34
CA ASP A 95 8.49 5.39 -16.56
C ASP A 95 7.00 5.63 -16.83
N ASP A 96 6.55 5.54 -18.07
CA ASP A 96 5.13 5.60 -18.42
C ASP A 96 4.32 4.49 -17.73
N MET A 97 4.84 3.27 -17.70
CA MET A 97 4.21 2.14 -17.00
C MET A 97 4.14 2.36 -15.50
N ARG A 98 5.15 3.01 -14.90
CA ARG A 98 5.10 3.38 -13.48
C ARG A 98 4.00 4.40 -13.21
N GLN A 99 3.95 5.47 -13.99
CA GLN A 99 2.92 6.49 -13.87
C GLN A 99 1.51 5.94 -14.08
N ALA A 100 1.35 5.02 -15.05
CA ALA A 100 0.08 4.35 -15.30
C ALA A 100 -0.37 3.52 -14.10
N ARG A 101 0.54 2.80 -13.43
CA ARG A 101 0.24 2.06 -12.20
C ARG A 101 -0.16 2.98 -11.05
N GLU A 102 0.56 4.08 -10.85
CA GLU A 102 0.21 5.06 -9.81
C GLU A 102 -1.18 5.67 -10.04
N LYS A 103 -1.51 6.00 -11.30
CA LYS A 103 -2.85 6.48 -11.67
C LYS A 103 -3.93 5.42 -11.47
N LEU A 104 -3.63 4.16 -11.78
CA LEU A 104 -4.54 3.04 -11.56
C LEU A 104 -4.82 2.86 -10.06
N GLU A 105 -3.79 2.83 -9.22
CA GLU A 105 -3.96 2.73 -7.77
C GLU A 105 -4.78 3.90 -7.20
N ALA A 106 -4.55 5.12 -7.69
CA ALA A 106 -5.33 6.28 -7.28
C ALA A 106 -6.81 6.17 -7.70
N ALA A 107 -7.07 5.70 -8.92
CA ALA A 107 -8.43 5.47 -9.41
C ALA A 107 -9.13 4.36 -8.61
N GLU A 108 -8.44 3.26 -8.30
CA GLU A 108 -8.97 2.17 -7.48
C GLU A 108 -9.34 2.64 -6.07
N ARG A 109 -8.50 3.47 -5.43
CA ARG A 109 -8.83 4.09 -4.13
C ARG A 109 -10.07 4.97 -4.22
N SER A 110 -10.17 5.82 -5.24
CA SER A 110 -11.33 6.70 -5.42
C SER A 110 -12.62 5.89 -5.69
N MET A 111 -12.54 4.82 -6.47
CA MET A 111 -13.68 3.93 -6.70
C MET A 111 -14.12 3.21 -5.42
N ALA A 112 -13.18 2.76 -4.58
CA ALA A 112 -13.50 2.17 -3.29
C ALA A 112 -14.20 3.16 -2.35
N GLU A 113 -13.73 4.41 -2.29
CA GLU A 113 -14.38 5.49 -1.53
C GLU A 113 -15.80 5.77 -2.05
N GLN A 114 -15.97 5.91 -3.37
CA GLN A 114 -17.28 6.11 -3.99
C GLN A 114 -18.22 4.95 -3.70
N SER A 115 -17.74 3.70 -3.79
CA SER A 115 -18.54 2.51 -3.45
C SER A 115 -19.01 2.53 -2.00
N ALA A 116 -18.16 2.98 -1.06
CA ALA A 116 -18.53 3.11 0.35
C ALA A 116 -19.59 4.20 0.56
N ILE A 117 -19.46 5.34 -0.13
CA ILE A 117 -20.44 6.44 -0.10
C ILE A 117 -21.79 5.98 -0.65
N VAL A 118 -21.81 5.30 -1.80
CA VAL A 118 -23.04 4.77 -2.40
C VAL A 118 -23.71 3.78 -1.44
N ALA A 119 -22.96 2.84 -0.85
CA ALA A 119 -23.50 1.90 0.12
C ALA A 119 -24.09 2.60 1.37
N ALA A 120 -23.45 3.66 1.86
CA ALA A 120 -23.95 4.48 2.96
C ALA A 120 -25.23 5.25 2.57
N ALA A 121 -25.24 5.87 1.37
CA ALA A 121 -26.39 6.58 0.84
C ALA A 121 -27.60 5.66 0.66
N GLU A 122 -27.41 4.45 0.13
CA GLU A 122 -28.48 3.46 0.03
C GLU A 122 -29.05 3.08 1.40
N LYS A 123 -28.20 2.90 2.42
CA LYS A 123 -28.66 2.63 3.79
C LYS A 123 -29.48 3.80 4.34
N LEU A 124 -29.00 5.04 4.16
CA LEU A 124 -29.72 6.25 4.59
C LEU A 124 -31.09 6.39 3.91
N VAL A 125 -31.17 6.19 2.59
CA VAL A 125 -32.44 6.23 1.85
C VAL A 125 -33.38 5.12 2.33
N ARG A 126 -32.88 3.90 2.56
CA ARG A 126 -33.69 2.81 3.14
C ARG A 126 -34.25 3.15 4.52
N CYS A 127 -33.45 3.75 5.39
CA CYS A 127 -33.86 4.15 6.75
C CYS A 127 -34.87 5.31 6.74
N LYS A 128 -34.58 6.38 6.00
CA LYS A 128 -35.45 7.56 5.89
C LYS A 128 -36.76 7.25 5.16
N GLY A 129 -36.66 6.54 4.03
CA GLY A 129 -37.78 6.19 3.16
C GLY A 129 -38.81 5.31 3.86
N ARG A 130 -38.37 4.25 4.56
CA ARG A 130 -39.29 3.39 5.34
C ARG A 130 -39.89 4.12 6.53
N TYR A 131 -39.07 4.73 7.37
CA TYR A 131 -39.56 5.32 8.62
C TYR A 131 -40.55 6.48 8.40
N HIS A 132 -40.25 7.43 7.52
CA HIS A 132 -41.10 8.63 7.37
C HIS A 132 -42.36 8.34 6.54
N SER A 133 -42.26 7.53 5.49
CA SER A 133 -43.45 7.20 4.69
C SER A 133 -44.42 6.34 5.49
N GLU A 134 -43.93 5.35 6.24
CA GLU A 134 -44.77 4.45 7.03
C GLU A 134 -45.36 5.15 8.26
N LEU A 135 -44.60 6.04 8.92
CA LEU A 135 -45.13 6.90 9.99
C LEU A 135 -46.22 7.85 9.46
N ASN A 136 -46.01 8.46 8.28
CA ASN A 136 -47.01 9.31 7.66
C ASN A 136 -48.27 8.53 7.29
N TYR A 137 -48.16 7.32 6.73
CA TYR A 137 -49.30 6.45 6.43
C TYR A 137 -50.08 6.04 7.69
N ARG A 138 -49.38 5.65 8.76
CA ARG A 138 -50.02 5.32 10.05
C ARG A 138 -50.71 6.53 10.68
N THR A 139 -50.09 7.71 10.60
CA THR A 139 -50.66 8.97 11.11
C THR A 139 -51.90 9.39 10.32
N LEU A 140 -51.86 9.28 8.99
CA LEU A 140 -53.01 9.53 8.11
C LEU A 140 -54.15 8.55 8.38
N ALA A 141 -53.87 7.24 8.45
CA ALA A 141 -54.90 6.24 8.73
C ALA A 141 -55.59 6.47 10.08
N LYS A 142 -54.84 6.86 11.12
CA LYS A 142 -55.40 7.25 12.42
C LYS A 142 -56.24 8.52 12.34
N LEU A 143 -55.80 9.53 11.59
CA LEU A 143 -56.53 10.79 11.40
C LEU A 143 -57.88 10.56 10.70
N PHE A 144 -57.90 9.68 9.69
CA PHE A 144 -59.10 9.39 8.90
C PHE A 144 -59.91 8.19 9.43
N GLY A 145 -59.52 7.59 10.56
CA GLY A 145 -60.22 6.45 11.18
C GLY A 145 -60.25 5.19 10.32
N VAL A 146 -59.32 5.05 9.37
CA VAL A 146 -59.27 3.93 8.43
C VAL A 146 -58.37 2.84 9.01
N ILE A 147 -58.80 1.58 8.91
CA ILE A 147 -58.01 0.43 9.33
C ILE A 147 -56.75 0.37 8.44
N THR A 148 -55.57 0.52 9.04
CA THR A 148 -54.30 0.29 8.33
C THR A 148 -54.26 -1.15 7.83
N PRO A 149 -53.80 -1.41 6.58
CA PRO A 149 -53.44 -2.77 6.17
C PRO A 149 -52.52 -3.42 7.20
N ASP A 150 -52.52 -4.76 7.28
CA ASP A 150 -51.63 -5.53 8.16
C ASP A 150 -50.17 -5.36 7.70
N LEU A 151 -49.64 -4.17 7.97
CA LEU A 151 -48.25 -3.82 7.84
C LEU A 151 -47.54 -4.57 8.97
N PRO A 152 -46.42 -5.26 8.68
CA PRO A 152 -45.58 -5.81 9.72
C PRO A 152 -45.39 -4.77 10.84
N PRO A 153 -45.26 -5.19 12.11
CA PRO A 153 -44.83 -4.28 13.16
C PRO A 153 -43.62 -3.51 12.62
N LEU A 154 -43.53 -2.20 12.85
CA LEU A 154 -42.33 -1.44 12.55
C LEU A 154 -41.18 -2.16 13.26
N VAL A 155 -40.50 -3.07 12.56
CA VAL A 155 -39.35 -3.77 13.10
C VAL A 155 -38.31 -2.69 13.08
N HIS A 156 -38.14 -2.13 14.25
CA HIS A 156 -37.27 -1.06 14.56
C HIS A 156 -35.84 -1.62 14.53
N GLU A 157 -35.38 -2.00 13.33
CA GLU A 157 -34.07 -2.64 13.13
C GLU A 157 -32.94 -1.72 13.63
N ASN A 158 -33.21 -0.42 13.79
CA ASN A 158 -32.32 0.58 14.41
C ASN A 158 -32.73 1.09 15.81
N VAL A 159 -33.86 0.65 16.38
CA VAL A 159 -34.21 0.93 17.79
C VAL A 159 -34.03 -0.30 18.67
N HIS A 160 -33.68 -1.47 18.12
CA HIS A 160 -33.18 -2.56 18.97
C HIS A 160 -31.93 -2.19 19.78
N TYR A 161 -31.16 -1.18 19.37
CA TYR A 161 -30.13 -0.60 20.24
C TYR A 161 -30.67 0.45 21.22
N ALA A 162 -31.71 1.21 20.86
CA ALA A 162 -32.30 2.21 21.75
C ALA A 162 -33.16 1.56 22.84
N ASP A 163 -34.03 0.59 22.52
CA ASP A 163 -34.85 -0.13 23.50
C ASP A 163 -33.99 -1.00 24.43
N ALA A 164 -32.97 -1.68 23.91
CA ALA A 164 -32.05 -2.45 24.75
C ALA A 164 -31.22 -1.53 25.65
N ALA A 165 -30.71 -0.40 25.12
CA ALA A 165 -30.01 0.59 25.93
C ALA A 165 -30.93 1.27 26.94
N GLU A 166 -32.21 1.52 26.63
CA GLU A 166 -33.18 2.11 27.55
C GLU A 166 -33.52 1.14 28.69
N VAL A 167 -33.69 -0.15 28.39
CA VAL A 167 -33.87 -1.20 29.41
C VAL A 167 -32.62 -1.31 30.30
N GLU A 168 -31.43 -1.28 29.70
CA GLU A 168 -30.16 -1.34 30.44
C GLU A 168 -29.93 -0.09 31.30
N ILE A 169 -30.21 1.11 30.78
CA ILE A 169 -30.17 2.37 31.53
C ILE A 169 -31.17 2.33 32.68
N THR A 170 -32.37 1.78 32.48
CA THR A 170 -33.37 1.66 33.54
C THR A 170 -32.92 0.70 34.63
N ALA A 171 -32.36 -0.45 34.25
CA ALA A 171 -31.79 -1.42 35.20
C ALA A 171 -30.60 -0.83 35.98
N LEU A 172 -29.71 -0.09 35.31
CA LEU A 172 -28.57 0.58 35.94
C LEU A 172 -29.04 1.69 36.91
N ARG A 173 -30.04 2.49 36.53
CA ARG A 173 -30.64 3.50 37.42
C ARG A 173 -31.26 2.87 38.66
N GLN A 174 -31.97 1.74 38.49
CA GLN A 174 -32.53 1.00 39.62
C GLN A 174 -31.43 0.48 40.54
N ARG A 175 -30.34 -0.06 39.98
CA ARG A 175 -29.18 -0.53 40.76
C ARG A 175 -28.47 0.60 41.51
N ILE A 176 -28.32 1.77 40.89
CA ILE A 176 -27.75 2.96 41.55
C ILE A 176 -28.64 3.35 42.73
N ALA A 177 -29.97 3.44 42.53
CA ALA A 177 -30.90 3.77 43.61
C ALA A 177 -30.86 2.75 44.76
N GLU A 178 -30.77 1.45 44.46
CA GLU A 178 -30.58 0.41 45.47
C GLU A 178 -29.28 0.60 46.27
N LEU A 179 -28.18 0.96 45.60
CA LEU A 179 -26.89 1.18 46.25
C LEU A 179 -26.90 2.45 47.10
N GLU A 180 -27.51 3.53 46.61
CA GLU A 180 -27.68 4.80 47.34
C GLU A 180 -28.65 4.71 48.53
N ALA A 181 -29.53 3.71 48.53
CA ALA A 181 -30.41 3.40 49.65
C ALA A 181 -29.72 2.58 50.77
N ARG A 182 -28.57 1.96 50.50
CA ARG A 182 -27.85 1.17 51.52
C ARG A 182 -27.30 2.09 52.60
N THR A 183 -27.46 1.65 53.84
CA THR A 183 -26.92 2.32 55.03
C THR A 183 -25.93 1.40 55.73
N VAL A 184 -24.79 1.93 56.16
CA VAL A 184 -23.83 1.22 57.02
C VAL A 184 -24.45 1.06 58.40
N ASN A 185 -24.47 -0.15 58.94
CA ASN A 185 -24.99 -0.39 60.28
C ASN A 185 -23.87 -0.25 61.31
N LEU A 186 -23.87 0.86 62.06
CA LEU A 186 -22.89 1.12 63.10
C LEU A 186 -23.60 1.66 64.34
N SER A 187 -23.91 0.77 65.28
CA SER A 187 -24.71 1.09 66.47
C SER A 187 -24.00 2.11 67.36
N LYS A 188 -24.75 3.12 67.83
CA LYS A 188 -24.29 4.03 68.87
C LYS A 188 -24.66 3.48 70.24
N LEU A 189 -23.65 3.07 71.00
CA LEU A 189 -23.80 2.58 72.37
C LEU A 189 -23.29 3.62 73.36
N SER A 190 -23.94 3.72 74.51
CA SER A 190 -23.47 4.52 75.64
C SER A 190 -22.27 3.87 76.32
N VAL A 191 -21.48 4.68 77.02
CA VAL A 191 -20.32 4.20 77.81
C VAL A 191 -20.75 3.09 78.78
N GLY A 192 -21.91 3.22 79.43
CA GLY A 192 -22.44 2.20 80.34
C GLY A 192 -22.78 0.88 79.67
N GLU A 193 -23.37 0.92 78.46
CA GLU A 193 -23.65 -0.29 77.67
C GLU A 193 -22.37 -0.97 77.22
N VAL A 194 -21.37 -0.21 76.79
CA VAL A 194 -20.06 -0.73 76.35
C VAL A 194 -19.31 -1.35 77.52
N MET A 195 -19.32 -0.72 78.70
CA MET A 195 -18.74 -1.30 79.93
C MET A 195 -19.43 -2.62 80.28
N HIS A 196 -20.76 -2.67 80.20
CA HIS A 196 -21.53 -3.87 80.51
C HIS A 196 -21.27 -5.00 79.51
N LEU A 197 -21.18 -4.71 78.22
CA LEU A 197 -20.95 -5.70 77.17
C LEU A 197 -19.51 -6.21 77.13
N SER A 198 -18.54 -5.32 77.39
CA SER A 198 -17.12 -5.63 77.21
C SER A 198 -16.42 -6.10 78.48
N GLY A 199 -16.95 -5.74 79.67
CA GLY A 199 -16.34 -6.03 80.97
C GLY A 199 -15.10 -5.20 81.29
N PHE A 200 -14.73 -4.24 80.44
CA PHE A 200 -13.55 -3.40 80.60
C PHE A 200 -13.82 -2.11 81.38
N SER A 201 -12.74 -1.38 81.67
CA SER A 201 -12.79 -0.12 82.42
C SER A 201 -13.59 0.96 81.70
N ARG A 202 -13.98 1.97 82.46
CA ARG A 202 -14.63 3.17 81.93
C ARG A 202 -13.77 3.85 80.86
N ASP A 203 -12.46 3.98 81.08
CA ASP A 203 -11.53 4.59 80.11
C ASP A 203 -11.52 3.85 78.77
N TYR A 204 -11.59 2.51 78.79
CA TYR A 204 -11.72 1.71 77.58
C TYR A 204 -13.04 1.98 76.85
N ALA A 205 -14.15 2.03 77.60
CA ALA A 205 -15.48 2.25 77.03
C ALA A 205 -15.63 3.67 76.45
N GLU A 206 -15.07 4.69 77.11
CA GLU A 206 -15.01 6.06 76.59
C GLU A 206 -14.17 6.15 75.31
N GLY A 207 -13.01 5.47 75.27
CA GLY A 207 -12.19 5.36 74.06
C GLY A 207 -12.90 4.65 72.91
N TRP A 208 -13.65 3.58 73.18
CA TRP A 208 -14.44 2.88 72.18
C TRP A 208 -15.57 3.78 71.62
N CYS A 209 -16.31 4.48 72.49
CA CYS A 209 -17.37 5.40 72.07
C CYS A 209 -16.81 6.54 71.21
N ALA A 210 -15.68 7.14 71.62
CA ALA A 210 -15.00 8.19 70.85
C ALA A 210 -14.52 7.70 69.48
N GLY A 211 -13.94 6.49 69.42
CA GLY A 211 -13.52 5.86 68.17
C GLY A 211 -14.71 5.56 67.25
N ASN A 212 -15.83 5.10 67.81
CA ASN A 212 -17.06 4.82 67.08
C ASN A 212 -17.70 6.11 66.52
N ASP A 213 -17.74 7.18 67.31
CA ASP A 213 -18.22 8.49 66.84
C ASP A 213 -17.34 9.06 65.72
N ASN A 214 -16.01 8.87 65.81
CA ASN A 214 -15.09 9.26 64.73
C ASN A 214 -15.32 8.45 63.46
N ALA A 215 -15.51 7.13 63.57
CA ALA A 215 -15.82 6.27 62.42
C ALA A 215 -17.14 6.69 61.74
N ILE A 216 -18.18 7.01 62.52
CA ILE A 216 -19.44 7.54 61.99
C ILE A 216 -19.22 8.87 61.25
N HIS A 217 -18.40 9.76 61.79
CA HIS A 217 -18.07 11.05 61.17
C HIS A 217 -17.39 10.88 59.81
N GLU A 218 -16.37 10.01 59.72
CA GLU A 218 -15.64 9.77 58.47
C GLU A 218 -16.52 9.13 57.40
N ILE A 219 -17.36 8.16 57.78
CA ILE A 219 -18.32 7.53 56.85
C ILE A 219 -19.30 8.57 56.28
N ARG A 220 -19.77 9.51 57.11
CA ARG A 220 -20.64 10.61 56.67
C ARG A 220 -19.93 11.60 55.76
N THR A 221 -18.68 11.93 56.07
CA THR A 221 -17.86 12.84 55.26
C THR A 221 -17.64 12.27 53.84
N ALA A 222 -17.59 10.95 53.70
CA ALA A 222 -17.55 10.25 52.41
C ALA A 222 -18.91 10.19 51.67
N GLY A 223 -19.98 10.76 52.22
CA GLY A 223 -21.32 10.78 51.62
C GLY A 223 -22.12 9.49 51.79
N ILE A 224 -21.71 8.60 52.71
CA ILE A 224 -22.36 7.31 52.94
C ILE A 224 -23.32 7.40 54.14
N LYS A 225 -24.53 6.86 53.98
CA LYS A 225 -25.55 6.84 55.05
C LYS A 225 -25.20 5.81 56.13
N VAL A 226 -25.48 6.13 57.40
CA VAL A 226 -25.32 5.22 58.56
C VAL A 226 -26.67 5.00 59.23
N LYS A 227 -26.99 3.76 59.59
CA LYS A 227 -28.28 3.35 60.20
C LYS A 227 -28.39 3.89 61.63
N GLY A 228 -29.57 4.39 62.01
CA GLY A 228 -29.82 4.99 63.33
C GLY A 228 -30.05 6.50 63.31
N GLU A 229 -30.53 7.04 62.20
CA GLU A 229 -31.45 8.19 62.24
C GLU A 229 -32.78 7.79 62.91
#